data_AF-A0A5J4RWP9-F1
#
_entry.id   AF-A0A5J4RWP9-F1
#
_cell.length_a   1.000
_cell.length_b   1.000
_cell.length_c   1.000
_cell.angle_alpha   90.00
_cell.angle_beta   90.00
_cell.angle_gamma   90.00
#
_symmetry.space_group_name_H-M   'P 1'
#
loop_
_entity.id
_entity.type
_entity.pdbx_description
1 polymer ?
#
loop_
_entity_poly.entity_id
_entity_poly.type
_entity_poly.pdbx_seq_one_letter_code
_entity_poly.pdbx_strand_id
1 'polypeptide(L)'
;MLKLQFTESDRLVFHYERYHHPHAHVQKKMEVLFLKSLDVTLSNALICQISGVSPNTMRSYLKEYTEGGIEKVKEIRFNRPKSDLQAYSDTIKSYMKENPPFSISQARAMIEQIT
;
A
#
# COMPACT_ATOMS: atom_id res chain seq x y z
N MET A 1 -18.43 -0.91 -17.62
CA MET A 1 -17.78 -0.02 -16.63
C MET A 1 -18.81 0.27 -15.55
N LEU A 2 -18.56 -0.04 -14.28
CA LEU A 2 -19.47 0.32 -13.19
C LEU A 2 -19.64 1.85 -13.18
N LYS A 3 -20.88 2.34 -13.25
CA LYS A 3 -21.19 3.76 -13.04
C LYS A 3 -21.04 4.03 -11.54
N LEU A 4 -19.84 4.38 -11.13
CA LEU A 4 -19.56 4.81 -9.76
C LEU A 4 -20.15 6.20 -9.56
N GLN A 5 -21.04 6.34 -8.59
CA GLN A 5 -21.61 7.63 -8.19
C GLN A 5 -20.83 8.14 -6.99
N PHE A 6 -20.48 9.41 -7.01
CA PHE A 6 -19.84 10.08 -5.89
C PHE A 6 -20.81 11.10 -5.33
N THR A 7 -20.89 11.19 -4.00
CA THR A 7 -21.68 12.23 -3.35
C THR A 7 -20.87 13.53 -3.27
N GLU A 8 -21.57 14.66 -3.15
CA GLU A 8 -20.92 15.95 -2.92
C GLU A 8 -20.13 15.96 -1.59
N SER A 9 -20.68 15.34 -0.55
CA SER A 9 -19.98 15.18 0.73
C SER A 9 -18.67 14.40 0.57
N ASP A 10 -18.66 13.33 -0.23
CA ASP A 10 -17.43 12.58 -0.48
C ASP A 10 -16.40 13.40 -1.24
N ARG A 11 -16.84 14.17 -2.23
CA ARG A 11 -15.97 15.08 -3.00
C ARG A 11 -15.27 16.09 -2.08
N LEU A 12 -15.97 16.63 -1.09
CA LEU A 12 -15.37 17.53 -0.09
C LEU A 12 -14.30 16.83 0.75
N VAL A 13 -14.55 15.58 1.17
CA VAL A 13 -13.56 14.79 1.92
C VAL A 13 -12.35 14.48 1.06
N PHE A 14 -12.53 14.02 -0.19
CA PHE A 14 -11.41 13.77 -1.10
C PHE A 14 -10.57 15.03 -1.33
N HIS A 15 -11.23 16.18 -1.53
CA HIS A 15 -10.56 17.45 -1.75
C HIS A 15 -9.72 17.90 -0.54
N TYR A 16 -10.21 17.68 0.68
CA TYR A 16 -9.49 18.02 1.90
C TYR A 16 -8.35 17.02 2.18
N GLU A 17 -8.65 15.73 2.20
CA GLU A 17 -7.74 14.67 2.63
C GLU A 17 -6.58 14.46 1.66
N ARG A 18 -6.70 14.82 0.37
CA ARG A 18 -5.59 14.75 -0.60
C ARG A 18 -4.39 15.62 -0.24
N TYR A 19 -4.54 16.56 0.70
CA TYR A 19 -3.46 17.39 1.20
C TYR A 19 -3.22 17.26 2.71
N HIS A 20 -4.24 16.86 3.48
CA HIS A 20 -4.20 16.91 4.94
C HIS A 20 -4.12 15.54 5.62
N HIS A 21 -4.37 14.45 4.90
CA HIS A 21 -4.28 13.12 5.51
C HIS A 21 -2.83 12.85 5.97
N PRO A 22 -2.57 12.33 7.18
CA PRO A 22 -1.21 12.16 7.70
C PRO A 22 -0.32 11.24 6.85
N HIS A 23 -0.94 10.29 6.14
CA HIS A 23 -0.24 9.32 5.31
C HIS A 23 -0.32 9.64 3.81
N ALA A 24 0.82 9.85 3.17
CA ALA A 24 0.94 10.22 1.75
C ALA A 24 0.27 9.24 0.77
N HIS A 25 0.29 7.93 1.07
CA HIS A 25 -0.40 6.95 0.22
C HIS A 25 -1.92 7.19 0.17
N VAL A 26 -2.53 7.57 1.29
CA VAL A 26 -3.97 7.86 1.34
C VAL A 26 -4.24 9.20 0.68
N GLN A 27 -3.39 10.21 0.87
CA GLN A 27 -3.49 11.48 0.12
C GLN A 27 -3.58 11.22 -1.40
N LYS A 28 -2.73 10.32 -1.91
CA LYS A 28 -2.71 9.93 -3.32
C LYS A 28 -3.96 9.17 -3.78
N LYS A 29 -4.52 8.32 -2.92
CA LYS A 29 -5.84 7.69 -3.16
C LYS A 29 -6.94 8.75 -3.28
N MET A 30 -6.94 9.73 -2.38
CA MET A 30 -7.93 10.82 -2.36
C MET A 30 -7.82 11.71 -3.59
N GLU A 31 -6.62 11.99 -4.09
CA GLU A 31 -6.43 12.72 -5.35
C GLU A 31 -7.09 12.01 -6.54
N VAL A 32 -6.88 10.69 -6.67
CA VAL A 32 -7.50 9.89 -7.74
C VAL A 32 -9.02 9.92 -7.65
N LEU A 33 -9.58 9.74 -6.46
CA LEU A 33 -11.02 9.77 -6.24
C LEU A 33 -11.61 11.16 -6.47
N PHE A 34 -10.93 12.21 -6.02
CA PHE A 34 -11.31 13.60 -6.29
C PHE A 34 -11.41 13.85 -7.79
N LEU A 35 -10.35 13.57 -8.56
CA LEU A 35 -10.33 13.75 -10.01
C LEU A 35 -11.42 12.93 -10.71
N LYS A 36 -11.70 11.71 -10.23
CA LYS A 36 -12.74 10.86 -10.79
C LYS A 36 -14.16 11.34 -10.44
N SER A 37 -14.31 12.06 -9.33
CA SER A 37 -15.60 12.57 -8.84
C SER A 37 -16.01 13.90 -9.46
N LEU A 38 -15.14 14.58 -10.19
CA LEU A 38 -15.47 15.87 -10.83
C LEU A 38 -16.54 15.70 -11.91
N ASP A 39 -17.41 16.70 -12.08
CA ASP A 39 -18.45 16.73 -13.11
C ASP A 39 -17.89 17.04 -14.52
N VAL A 40 -16.60 16.75 -14.75
CA VAL A 40 -15.91 16.90 -16.04
C VAL A 40 -15.42 15.55 -16.54
N THR A 41 -15.51 15.34 -17.85
CA THR A 41 -15.07 14.09 -18.48
C THR A 41 -13.56 14.02 -18.54
N LEU A 42 -12.93 13.35 -17.57
CA LEU A 42 -11.51 13.00 -17.59
C LEU A 42 -11.32 11.53 -17.97
N SER A 43 -10.41 11.27 -18.90
CA SER A 43 -10.03 9.90 -19.24
C SER A 43 -9.27 9.25 -18.08
N ASN A 44 -9.44 7.94 -17.88
CA ASN A 44 -8.70 7.23 -16.85
C ASN A 44 -7.18 7.33 -17.05
N ALA A 45 -6.72 7.38 -18.31
CA ALA A 45 -5.31 7.56 -18.64
C ALA A 45 -4.78 8.92 -18.18
N LEU A 46 -5.55 9.99 -18.40
CA LEU A 46 -5.19 11.33 -17.95
C LEU A 46 -5.18 11.43 -16.42
N ILE A 47 -6.18 10.85 -15.75
CA ILE A 47 -6.19 10.79 -14.27
C ILE A 47 -4.95 10.06 -13.76
N CYS A 48 -4.61 8.91 -14.35
CA CYS A 48 -3.41 8.15 -14.01
C CYS A 48 -2.12 8.95 -14.25
N GLN A 49 -2.05 9.73 -15.34
CA GLN A 49 -0.92 10.59 -15.65
C GLN A 49 -0.77 11.74 -14.63
N ILE A 50 -1.87 12.44 -14.31
CA ILE A 50 -1.87 13.55 -13.35
C ILE A 50 -1.47 13.05 -11.95
N SER A 51 -2.13 11.99 -11.49
CA SER A 51 -1.88 11.42 -10.16
C SER A 51 -0.63 10.55 -10.10
N GLY A 52 0.03 10.25 -11.22
CA GLY A 52 1.20 9.38 -11.27
C GLY A 52 0.95 7.98 -10.68
N VAL A 53 -0.17 7.33 -11.05
CA VAL A 53 -0.49 5.95 -10.67
C VAL A 53 -0.72 5.09 -11.91
N SER A 54 -0.55 3.77 -11.77
CA SER A 54 -0.89 2.85 -12.85
C SER A 54 -2.41 2.64 -12.97
N PRO A 55 -2.94 2.27 -14.15
CA PRO A 55 -4.36 1.95 -14.33
C PRO A 55 -4.87 0.86 -13.38
N ASN A 56 -4.04 -0.12 -13.04
CA ASN A 56 -4.38 -1.17 -12.10
C ASN A 56 -4.54 -0.62 -10.67
N THR A 57 -3.63 0.28 -10.26
CA THR A 57 -3.69 0.95 -8.96
C THR A 57 -4.95 1.81 -8.85
N MET A 58 -5.25 2.59 -9.89
CA MET A 58 -6.47 3.40 -9.95
C MET A 58 -7.73 2.53 -9.79
N ARG A 59 -7.81 1.38 -10.47
CA ARG A 59 -8.93 0.43 -10.31
C ARG A 59 -9.03 -0.11 -8.89
N SER A 60 -7.90 -0.39 -8.24
CA SER A 60 -7.90 -0.84 -6.84
C SER A 60 -8.55 0.20 -5.93
N TYR A 61 -8.20 1.48 -6.09
CA TYR A 61 -8.77 2.56 -5.27
C TYR A 61 -10.28 2.71 -5.48
N LEU A 62 -10.73 2.63 -6.72
CA LEU A 62 -12.17 2.66 -7.04
C LEU A 62 -12.91 1.46 -6.47
N LYS A 63 -12.29 0.28 -6.48
CA LYS A 63 -12.84 -0.94 -5.88
C LYS A 63 -12.96 -0.79 -4.36
N GLU A 64 -11.92 -0.33 -3.68
CA GLU A 64 -11.93 -0.07 -2.23
C GLU A 64 -13.06 0.89 -1.85
N TYR A 65 -13.22 1.99 -2.59
CA TYR A 65 -14.31 2.93 -2.36
C TYR A 65 -15.69 2.30 -2.61
N THR A 66 -15.83 1.48 -3.65
CA THR A 66 -17.10 0.77 -3.92
C THR A 66 -17.46 -0.22 -2.82
N GLU A 67 -16.46 -0.87 -2.21
CA GLU A 67 -16.66 -1.91 -1.19
C GLU A 67 -16.93 -1.36 0.21
N GLY A 68 -16.41 -0.18 0.56
CA GLY A 68 -16.59 0.36 1.91
C GLY A 68 -16.39 1.86 2.06
N GLY A 69 -16.53 2.62 0.97
CA GLY A 69 -16.49 4.07 0.99
C GLY A 69 -15.14 4.65 1.41
N ILE A 70 -15.17 5.86 1.97
CA ILE A 70 -13.98 6.62 2.38
C ILE A 70 -13.15 5.87 3.41
N GLU A 71 -13.80 5.29 4.42
CA GLU A 71 -13.10 4.59 5.50
C GLU A 71 -12.30 3.40 4.97
N LYS A 72 -12.84 2.69 3.97
CA LYS A 72 -12.11 1.59 3.31
C LYS A 72 -10.88 2.07 2.55
N VAL A 73 -10.99 3.20 1.86
CA VAL A 73 -9.88 3.82 1.12
C VAL A 73 -8.75 4.26 2.06
N LYS A 74 -9.10 4.74 3.26
CA LYS A 74 -8.16 5.14 4.31
C LYS A 74 -7.41 3.98 4.93
N GLU A 75 -7.87 2.74 4.78
CA GLU A 75 -7.16 1.56 5.28
C GLU A 75 -5.80 1.41 4.60
N ILE A 76 -4.76 1.25 5.42
CA ILE A 76 -3.40 0.99 4.97
C ILE A 76 -3.03 -0.45 5.35
N ARG A 77 -3.04 -1.33 4.35
CA ARG A 77 -2.69 -2.74 4.51
C ARG A 77 -1.32 -2.98 3.89
N PHE A 78 -0.26 -2.59 4.59
CA PHE A 78 1.08 -2.97 4.18
C PHE A 78 1.23 -4.48 4.30
N ASN A 79 1.59 -5.14 3.21
CA ASN A 79 2.01 -6.52 3.27
C ASN A 79 3.29 -6.59 4.12
N ARG A 80 3.22 -7.27 5.26
CA ARG A 80 4.34 -7.49 6.17
C ARG A 80 4.55 -9.01 6.28
N PRO A 81 5.12 -9.65 5.24
CA PRO A 81 5.39 -11.07 5.31
C PRO A 81 6.35 -11.31 6.48
N LYS A 82 5.96 -12.18 7.39
CA LYS A 82 6.87 -12.68 8.42
C LYS A 82 7.57 -13.90 7.84
N SER A 83 8.91 -13.91 7.91
CA SER A 83 9.68 -15.09 7.55
C SER A 83 9.46 -16.17 8.61
N ASP A 84 9.41 -17.44 8.21
CA ASP A 84 9.41 -18.57 9.16
C ASP A 84 10.66 -18.53 10.06
N LEU A 85 11.77 -18.00 9.55
CA LEU A 85 13.02 -17.77 10.30
C LEU A 85 12.88 -16.73 11.42
N GLN A 86 11.81 -15.94 11.44
CA GLN A 86 11.54 -14.97 12.51
C GLN A 86 11.45 -15.68 13.88
N ALA A 87 10.91 -16.91 13.92
CA ALA A 87 10.79 -17.71 15.13
C ALA A 87 12.17 -18.08 15.73
N TYR A 88 13.19 -18.14 14.90
CA TYR A 88 14.56 -18.51 15.28
C TYR A 88 15.48 -17.30 15.41
N SER A 89 14.96 -16.07 15.32
CA SER A 89 15.79 -14.87 15.24
C SER A 89 16.76 -14.71 16.42
N ASP A 90 16.35 -15.10 17.64
CA ASP A 90 17.21 -15.04 18.82
C ASP A 90 18.24 -16.18 18.86
N THR A 91 17.85 -17.39 18.41
CA THR A 91 18.76 -18.55 18.26
C THR A 91 19.84 -18.26 17.23
N ILE A 92 19.46 -17.76 16.05
CA ILE A 92 20.41 -17.38 14.99
C ILE A 92 21.37 -16.30 15.51
N LYS A 93 20.86 -15.24 16.14
CA LYS A 93 21.71 -14.16 16.68
C LYS A 93 22.71 -14.68 17.71
N SER A 94 22.26 -15.52 18.65
CA SER A 94 23.12 -16.06 19.71
C SER A 94 24.18 -16.98 19.13
N TYR A 95 23.78 -17.92 18.26
CA TYR A 95 24.69 -18.87 17.63
C TYR A 95 25.75 -18.20 16.76
N MET A 96 25.38 -17.20 15.96
CA MET A 96 26.32 -16.47 15.10
C MET A 96 27.22 -15.53 15.89
N LYS A 97 26.80 -15.08 17.07
CA LYS A 97 27.66 -14.30 17.98
C LYS A 97 28.76 -15.17 18.58
N GLU A 98 28.44 -16.42 18.93
CA GLU A 98 29.40 -17.40 19.43
C GLU A 98 30.26 -18.00 18.31
N ASN A 99 29.69 -18.19 17.13
CA ASN A 99 30.32 -18.79 15.95
C ASN A 99 30.22 -17.83 14.75
N PRO A 100 31.04 -16.77 14.71
CA PRO A 100 30.98 -15.80 13.63
C PRO A 100 31.32 -16.45 12.29
N PRO A 101 30.43 -16.38 11.28
CA PRO A 101 30.73 -16.92 9.96
C PRO A 101 31.80 -16.07 9.28
N PHE A 102 32.68 -16.73 8.53
CA PHE A 102 33.70 -16.08 7.72
C PHE A 102 33.18 -15.65 6.34
N SER A 103 32.02 -16.19 5.90
CA SER A 103 31.40 -15.86 4.62
C SER A 103 29.87 -15.98 4.65
N ILE A 104 29.20 -15.37 3.67
CA ILE A 104 27.74 -15.48 3.48
C ILE A 104 27.33 -16.94 3.22
N SER A 105 28.12 -17.70 2.47
CA SER A 105 27.83 -19.11 2.20
C SER A 105 27.83 -19.94 3.48
N GLN A 106 28.83 -19.72 4.33
CA GLN A 106 28.91 -20.37 5.64
C GLN A 106 27.78 -19.94 6.57
N ALA A 107 27.43 -18.65 6.60
CA ALA A 107 26.30 -18.13 7.37
C ALA A 107 24.98 -18.82 6.99
N ARG A 108 24.76 -19.02 5.69
CA ARG A 108 23.57 -19.72 5.19
C ARG A 108 23.54 -21.18 5.64
N ALA A 109 24.65 -21.91 5.48
CA ALA A 109 24.75 -23.30 5.93
C ALA A 109 24.55 -23.43 7.45
N MET A 110 25.06 -22.47 8.23
CA MET A 110 24.83 -22.41 9.69
C MET A 110 23.35 -22.18 10.02
N ILE A 111 22.68 -21.24 9.34
CA ILE A 111 21.25 -20.99 9.53
C ILE A 111 20.43 -22.25 9.21
N GLU A 112 20.70 -22.91 8.07
CA GLU A 112 20.04 -24.17 7.68
C GLU A 112 20.23 -25.31 8.70
N GLN A 113 21.29 -25.29 9.52
CA GLN A 113 21.52 -26.29 10.57
C GLN A 113 20.77 -26.00 11.88
N ILE A 114 20.46 -24.73 12.17
CA ILE A 114 19.94 -24.30 13.49
C ILE A 114 18.49 -23.84 13.45
N THR A 115 17.86 -23.81 12.27
CA THR A 115 16.44 -23.46 12.06
C THR A 115 15.68 -24.59 11.42
#